data_AF-A0A2P8WES9-F1
#
_entry.id   AF-A0A2P8WES9-F1
#
_cell.length_a   1.000
_cell.length_b   1.000
_cell.length_c   1.000
_cell.angle_alpha   90.00
_cell.angle_beta   90.00
_cell.angle_gamma   90.00
#
_symmetry.space_group_name_H-M   'P 1'
#
loop_
_entity.id
_entity.type
_entity.pdbx_description
1 polymer ?
#
loop_
_entity_poly.entity_id
_entity_poly.type
_entity_poly.pdbx_seq_one_letter_code
_entity_poly.pdbx_strand_id
1 'polypeptide(L)'
;MNILETYAQITGEAVIAHLQQLAAPLQGKQVLHINSTAVGGGVAEILTRFVPLMRELGIDATWEVISGDEPFYACTKKMHNGLQGDTVSISESHLQHYQEVNAENAAQLRDRLESADFVFIHDPQP
;
A
#
# COMPACT_ATOMS: atom_id res chain seq x y z
N MET A 1 17.08 -19.89 6.56
CA MET A 1 15.70 -19.98 7.07
C MET A 1 14.90 -18.93 6.35
N ASN A 2 13.83 -19.32 5.66
CA ASN A 2 12.96 -18.39 4.96
C ASN A 2 11.97 -17.72 5.95
N ILE A 3 11.20 -16.73 5.51
CA ILE A 3 10.31 -15.96 6.39
C ILE A 3 9.22 -16.88 6.96
N LEU A 4 8.65 -17.77 6.15
CA LEU A 4 7.59 -18.69 6.56
C LEU A 4 8.07 -19.69 7.62
N GLU A 5 9.27 -20.23 7.50
CA GLU A 5 9.90 -21.09 8.51
C GLU A 5 10.06 -20.35 9.85
N THR A 6 10.41 -19.07 9.80
CA THR A 6 10.55 -18.23 11.00
C THR A 6 9.19 -18.03 11.68
N TYR A 7 8.13 -17.77 10.91
CA TYR A 7 6.77 -17.66 11.46
C TYR A 7 6.17 -19.00 11.89
N ALA A 8 6.58 -20.12 11.28
CA ALA A 8 6.16 -21.47 11.69
C ALA A 8 6.56 -21.78 13.13
N GLN A 9 7.72 -21.27 13.59
CA GLN A 9 8.17 -21.46 14.98
C GLN A 9 7.23 -20.83 16.02
N ILE A 10 6.44 -19.82 15.62
CA ILE A 10 5.53 -19.08 16.49
C ILE A 10 4.09 -19.58 16.31
N THR A 11 3.67 -19.81 15.07
CA THR A 11 2.27 -20.09 14.70
C THR A 11 1.98 -21.58 14.49
N GLY A 12 3.02 -22.41 14.34
CA GLY A 12 2.92 -23.83 14.01
C GLY A 12 2.86 -24.08 12.50
N GLU A 13 3.43 -25.22 12.07
CA GLU A 13 3.50 -25.61 10.66
C GLU A 13 2.12 -25.72 10.00
N ALA A 14 1.10 -26.14 10.74
CA ALA A 14 -0.27 -26.27 10.23
C ALA A 14 -0.86 -24.93 9.76
N VAL A 15 -0.53 -23.82 10.43
CA VAL A 15 -0.98 -22.48 10.04
C VAL A 15 -0.31 -22.06 8.74
N ILE A 16 0.99 -22.31 8.60
CA ILE A 16 1.75 -22.01 7.38
C ILE A 16 1.24 -22.86 6.20
N ALA A 17 0.98 -24.16 6.41
CA ALA A 17 0.43 -25.04 5.39
C ALA A 17 -0.96 -24.56 4.91
N HIS A 18 -1.82 -24.13 5.83
CA HIS A 18 -3.12 -23.56 5.48
C HIS A 18 -2.97 -22.25 4.69
N LEU A 19 -2.06 -21.37 5.10
CA LEU A 19 -1.78 -20.12 4.39
C LEU A 19 -1.29 -20.37 2.95
N GLN A 20 -0.41 -21.36 2.76
CA GLN A 20 0.05 -21.79 1.43
C GLN A 20 -1.10 -22.32 0.57
N GLN A 21 -2.02 -23.11 1.16
CA GLN A 21 -3.21 -23.60 0.45
C GLN A 21 -4.11 -22.44 -0.02
N LEU A 22 -4.29 -21.41 0.81
CA LEU A 22 -5.07 -20.22 0.45
C LEU A 22 -4.38 -19.35 -0.60
N ALA A 23 -3.05 -19.30 -0.60
CA ALA A 23 -2.26 -18.54 -1.57
C ALA A 23 -2.12 -19.24 -2.94
N ALA A 24 -2.23 -20.58 -3.00
CA ALA A 24 -2.11 -21.36 -4.23
C ALA A 24 -2.90 -20.83 -5.45
N PRO A 25 -4.18 -20.43 -5.36
CA PRO A 25 -4.90 -19.86 -6.50
C PRO A 25 -4.40 -18.47 -6.94
N LEU A 26 -3.59 -17.80 -6.12
CA LEU A 26 -3.00 -16.48 -6.39
C LEU A 26 -1.55 -16.57 -6.89
N GLN A 27 -1.04 -17.77 -7.14
CA GLN A 27 0.34 -17.97 -7.60
C GLN A 27 0.61 -17.16 -8.88
N GLY A 28 1.68 -16.35 -8.85
CA GLY A 28 2.10 -15.51 -9.97
C GLY A 28 1.23 -14.28 -10.23
N LYS A 29 0.22 -14.01 -9.39
CA LYS A 29 -0.59 -12.80 -9.51
C LYS A 29 0.20 -11.56 -9.13
N GLN A 30 0.09 -10.51 -9.95
CA GLN A 30 0.72 -9.22 -9.71
C GLN A 30 -0.13 -8.39 -8.76
N VAL A 31 0.38 -8.14 -7.56
CA VAL A 31 -0.29 -7.32 -6.54
C VAL A 31 0.51 -6.06 -6.30
N LEU A 32 -0.10 -4.90 -6.51
CA LEU A 32 0.53 -3.60 -6.30
C LEU A 32 -0.06 -2.91 -5.06
N HIS A 33 0.79 -2.58 -4.10
CA HIS A 33 0.45 -1.71 -2.97
C HIS A 33 0.95 -0.28 -3.22
N ILE A 34 0.13 0.72 -2.91
CA ILE A 34 0.49 2.14 -3.06
C ILE A 34 0.14 2.88 -1.78
N ASN A 35 1.10 3.61 -1.21
CA ASN A 35 0.87 4.52 -0.09
C ASN A 35 1.71 5.81 -0.23
N SER A 36 1.72 6.66 0.79
CA SER A 36 2.41 7.97 0.74
C SER A 36 3.79 8.02 1.40
N THR A 37 4.28 6.95 2.01
CA THR A 37 5.63 6.95 2.60
C THR A 37 6.22 5.54 2.74
N ALA A 38 7.52 5.40 2.45
CA ALA A 38 8.28 4.18 2.73
C ALA A 38 8.76 4.09 4.20
N VAL A 39 8.75 5.21 4.93
CA VAL A 39 9.35 5.32 6.26
C VAL A 39 8.43 6.09 7.20
N GLY A 40 8.22 5.54 8.39
CA GLY A 40 7.35 6.12 9.40
C GLY A 40 5.87 5.81 9.14
N GLY A 41 5.13 5.60 10.23
CA GLY A 41 3.73 5.19 10.19
C GLY A 41 3.54 3.67 10.14
N GLY A 42 2.40 3.20 10.66
CA GLY A 42 2.12 1.76 10.81
C GLY A 42 1.98 1.03 9.46
N VAL A 43 1.47 1.69 8.43
CA VAL A 43 1.32 1.09 7.08
C VAL A 43 2.69 0.72 6.50
N ALA A 44 3.67 1.64 6.54
CA ALA A 44 5.01 1.40 6.01
C ALA A 44 5.73 0.28 6.77
N GLU A 45 5.58 0.23 8.09
CA GLU A 45 6.12 -0.84 8.92
C GLU A 45 5.52 -2.21 8.55
N ILE A 46 4.20 -2.28 8.36
CA ILE A 46 3.50 -3.50 7.94
C ILE A 46 3.96 -3.93 6.55
N LEU A 47 3.96 -3.04 5.55
CA LEU A 47 4.31 -3.38 4.16
C LEU A 47 5.75 -3.86 4.01
N THR A 48 6.67 -3.36 4.85
CA THR A 48 8.07 -3.82 4.90
C THR A 48 8.19 -5.32 5.21
N ARG A 49 7.22 -5.89 5.95
CA ARG A 49 7.17 -7.33 6.25
C ARG A 49 6.17 -8.10 5.39
N PHE A 50 5.05 -7.46 5.08
CA PHE A 50 3.94 -8.09 4.38
C PHE A 50 4.27 -8.38 2.92
N VAL A 51 4.92 -7.44 2.21
CA VAL A 51 5.27 -7.65 0.78
C VAL A 51 6.25 -8.82 0.60
N PRO A 52 7.35 -8.94 1.36
CA PRO A 52 8.20 -10.14 1.31
C PRO A 52 7.46 -11.44 1.64
N LEU A 53 6.53 -11.41 2.60
CA LEU A 53 5.74 -12.59 2.98
C LEU A 53 4.84 -13.05 1.82
N MET A 54 4.18 -12.12 1.14
CA MET A 54 3.38 -12.42 -0.06
C MET A 54 4.23 -13.03 -1.17
N ARG A 55 5.43 -12.49 -1.39
CA ARG A 55 6.39 -13.04 -2.37
C ARG A 55 6.82 -14.47 -2.04
N GLU A 56 7.03 -14.76 -0.77
CA GLU A 56 7.38 -16.12 -0.34
C GLU A 56 6.22 -17.12 -0.51
N LEU A 57 4.98 -16.62 -0.49
CA LEU A 57 3.78 -17.38 -0.84
C LEU A 57 3.54 -17.47 -2.36
N GLY A 58 4.47 -16.97 -3.18
CA GLY A 58 4.41 -17.07 -4.64
C GLY A 58 3.55 -16.02 -5.34
N ILE A 59 3.16 -14.96 -4.63
CA ILE A 59 2.43 -13.82 -5.19
C ILE A 59 3.45 -12.75 -5.61
N ASP A 60 3.34 -12.22 -6.83
CA ASP A 60 4.23 -11.15 -7.31
C ASP A 60 3.81 -9.79 -6.73
N ALA A 61 4.05 -9.61 -5.43
CA ALA A 61 3.68 -8.42 -4.71
C ALA A 61 4.74 -7.32 -4.87
N THR A 62 4.30 -6.08 -5.11
CA THR A 62 5.14 -4.89 -5.23
C THR A 62 4.55 -3.75 -4.40
N TRP A 63 5.39 -2.77 -4.08
CA TRP A 63 5.01 -1.63 -3.26
C TRP A 63 5.64 -0.35 -3.81
N GLU A 64 4.81 0.65 -4.06
CA GLU A 64 5.21 2.00 -4.43
C GLU A 64 4.77 3.05 -3.44
N VAL A 65 5.49 4.15 -3.50
CA VAL A 65 5.25 5.33 -2.70
C VAL A 65 5.02 6.50 -3.64
N ILE A 66 3.88 7.18 -3.48
CA ILE A 66 3.61 8.40 -4.22
C ILE A 66 4.53 9.53 -3.77
N SER A 67 4.77 10.49 -4.65
CA SER A 67 5.47 11.74 -4.34
C SER A 67 4.48 12.90 -4.29
N GLY A 68 4.75 13.87 -3.43
CA GLY A 68 3.94 15.08 -3.31
C GLY A 68 4.76 16.19 -2.69
N ASP A 69 4.30 17.42 -2.86
CA ASP A 69 4.90 18.61 -2.26
C ASP A 69 4.25 18.97 -0.92
N GLU A 70 4.74 20.02 -0.27
CA GLU A 70 4.23 20.45 1.03
C GLU A 70 2.72 20.82 0.98
N PRO A 71 2.21 21.59 -0.01
CA PRO A 71 0.78 21.83 -0.16
C PRO A 71 -0.07 20.55 -0.28
N PHE A 72 0.41 19.55 -1.03
CA PHE A 72 -0.26 18.25 -1.12
C PHE A 72 -0.37 17.56 0.24
N TYR A 73 0.74 17.43 0.98
CA TYR A 73 0.73 16.79 2.29
C TYR A 73 -0.06 17.58 3.34
N ALA A 74 -0.10 18.91 3.24
CA ALA A 74 -0.95 19.75 4.08
C ALA A 74 -2.45 19.50 3.79
N CYS A 75 -2.80 19.32 2.52
CA CYS A 75 -4.17 19.00 2.11
C CYS A 75 -4.60 17.61 2.62
N THR A 76 -3.79 16.58 2.38
CA THR A 76 -4.12 15.22 2.80
C THR A 76 -4.14 15.03 4.31
N LYS A 77 -3.30 15.77 5.06
CA LYS A 77 -3.39 15.81 6.53
C LYS A 77 -4.73 16.38 7.01
N LYS A 78 -5.25 17.42 6.35
CA LYS A 78 -6.60 17.94 6.65
C LYS A 78 -7.67 16.90 6.34
N MET A 79 -7.56 16.20 5.20
CA MET A 79 -8.49 15.11 4.86
C MET A 79 -8.49 14.01 5.92
N HIS A 80 -7.31 13.53 6.31
CA HIS A 80 -7.15 12.52 7.35
C HIS A 80 -7.83 12.92 8.67
N ASN A 81 -7.56 14.13 9.15
CA ASN A 81 -8.17 14.63 10.38
C ASN A 81 -9.69 14.81 10.24
N GLY A 82 -10.15 15.32 9.09
CA GLY A 82 -11.57 15.48 8.79
C GLY A 82 -12.32 14.15 8.80
N LEU A 83 -11.74 13.11 8.19
CA LEU A 83 -12.30 11.76 8.19
C LEU A 83 -12.30 11.12 9.59
N GLN A 84 -11.45 11.59 10.51
CA GLN A 84 -11.42 11.17 11.91
C GLN A 84 -12.31 12.02 12.83
N GLY A 85 -13.08 12.97 12.27
CA GLY A 85 -14.10 13.73 12.98
C GLY A 85 -13.75 15.19 13.28
N ASP A 86 -12.56 15.67 12.91
CA ASP A 86 -12.25 17.09 13.05
C ASP A 86 -13.07 17.93 12.06
N THR A 87 -13.52 19.10 12.51
CA THR A 87 -14.11 20.07 11.58
C THR A 87 -12.99 20.77 10.81
N VAL A 88 -12.81 20.40 9.55
CA VAL A 88 -11.77 20.95 8.65
C VAL A 88 -12.39 21.68 7.46
N SER A 89 -11.68 22.68 6.95
CA SER A 89 -12.00 23.33 5.68
C SER A 89 -10.84 23.13 4.71
N ILE A 90 -11.14 22.54 3.56
CA ILE A 90 -10.22 22.36 2.44
C ILE A 90 -10.71 23.29 1.33
N SER A 91 -9.87 24.20 0.87
CA SER A 91 -10.22 25.09 -0.24
C SER A 91 -10.27 24.32 -1.55
N GLU A 92 -11.04 24.84 -2.52
CA GLU A 92 -11.08 24.30 -3.87
C GLU A 92 -9.69 24.24 -4.51
N SER A 93 -8.85 25.26 -4.30
CA SER A 93 -7.47 25.28 -4.77
C SER A 93 -6.61 24.14 -4.20
N HIS A 94 -6.78 23.78 -2.93
CA HIS A 94 -6.06 22.65 -2.32
C HIS A 94 -6.58 21.31 -2.83
N LEU A 95 -7.89 21.19 -3.11
CA LEU A 95 -8.46 19.99 -3.71
C LEU A 95 -7.98 19.80 -5.15
N GLN A 96 -7.93 20.89 -5.91
CA GLN A 96 -7.40 20.86 -7.28
C GLN A 96 -5.93 20.43 -7.28
N HIS A 97 -5.10 21.04 -6.42
CA HIS A 97 -3.69 20.64 -6.30
C HIS A 97 -3.52 19.17 -5.88
N TYR A 98 -4.36 18.69 -4.96
CA TYR A 98 -4.40 17.27 -4.58
C TYR A 98 -4.70 16.35 -5.78
N GLN A 99 -5.67 16.72 -6.62
CA GLN A 99 -6.03 15.97 -7.82
C GLN A 99 -4.92 15.99 -8.87
N GLU A 100 -4.27 17.15 -9.06
CA GLU A 100 -3.16 17.32 -10.00
C GLU A 100 -1.97 16.42 -9.63
N VAL A 101 -1.55 16.45 -8.36
CA VAL A 101 -0.45 15.60 -7.86
C VAL A 101 -0.81 14.11 -8.00
N ASN A 102 -2.05 13.71 -7.70
CA ASN A 102 -2.46 12.31 -7.87
C ASN A 102 -2.53 11.90 -9.35
N ALA A 103 -2.94 12.79 -10.26
CA ALA A 103 -2.90 12.53 -11.69
C ALA A 103 -1.47 12.34 -12.20
N GLU A 104 -0.51 13.13 -11.70
CA GLU A 104 0.92 12.98 -12.01
C GLU A 104 1.48 11.63 -11.52
N ASN A 105 1.18 11.24 -10.28
CA ASN A 105 1.59 9.95 -9.74
C ASN A 105 0.97 8.78 -10.53
N ALA A 106 -0.33 8.86 -10.85
CA ALA A 106 -1.00 7.85 -11.66
C ALA A 106 -0.39 7.74 -13.06
N ALA A 107 0.02 8.86 -13.67
CA ALA A 107 0.72 8.85 -14.95
C ALA A 107 2.11 8.19 -14.85
N GLN A 108 2.87 8.47 -13.80
CA GLN A 108 4.19 7.87 -13.57
C GLN A 108 4.09 6.36 -13.28
N LEU A 109 3.03 5.93 -12.59
CA LEU A 109 2.80 4.53 -12.21
C LEU A 109 1.97 3.74 -13.24
N ARG A 110 1.59 4.34 -14.37
CA ARG A 110 0.63 3.78 -15.33
C ARG A 110 0.92 2.35 -15.71
N ASP A 111 2.14 2.06 -16.18
CA ASP A 111 2.50 0.72 -16.65
C ASP A 111 2.29 -0.35 -15.56
N ARG A 112 2.55 0.01 -14.31
CA ARG A 112 2.44 -0.90 -13.15
C ARG A 112 1.00 -1.03 -12.65
N LEU A 113 0.22 0.05 -12.76
CA LEU A 113 -1.22 0.02 -12.50
C LEU A 113 -1.96 -0.84 -13.52
N GLU A 114 -1.59 -0.73 -14.81
CA GLU A 114 -2.21 -1.50 -15.90
C GLU A 114 -1.75 -2.96 -15.94
N SER A 115 -0.53 -3.26 -15.49
CA SER A 115 -0.02 -4.65 -15.45
C SER A 115 -0.48 -5.44 -14.22
N ALA A 116 -0.90 -4.78 -13.15
CA ALA A 116 -1.30 -5.44 -11.92
C ALA A 116 -2.64 -6.19 -12.06
N ASP A 117 -2.71 -7.42 -11.52
CA ASP A 117 -3.99 -8.13 -11.34
C ASP A 117 -4.81 -7.49 -10.20
N PHE A 118 -4.14 -6.98 -9.17
CA PHE A 118 -4.76 -6.35 -8.01
C PHE A 118 -4.01 -5.10 -7.56
N VAL A 119 -4.74 -4.03 -7.24
CA VAL A 119 -4.18 -2.78 -6.72
C VAL A 119 -4.80 -2.50 -5.35
N PHE A 120 -3.95 -2.24 -4.36
CA PHE A 120 -4.32 -1.81 -3.01
C PHE A 120 -3.81 -0.40 -2.76
N ILE A 121 -4.72 0.55 -2.59
CA ILE A 121 -4.42 1.92 -2.19
C ILE A 121 -4.59 2.04 -0.68
N HIS A 122 -3.57 2.57 0.00
CA HIS A 122 -3.57 2.77 1.45
C HIS A 122 -3.72 4.25 1.78
N ASP A 123 -4.68 4.53 2.65
CA ASP A 123 -5.01 5.86 3.17
C ASP A 123 -5.48 6.87 2.10
N PRO A 124 -5.94 8.09 2.49
CA PRO A 124 -6.53 9.04 1.55
C PRO A 124 -5.55 9.81 0.65
N GLN A 125 -4.23 9.69 0.84
CA GLN A 125 -3.26 10.46 0.06
C GLN A 125 -3.25 10.06 -1.43
N PRO A 126 -3.10 8.78 -1.80
CA PRO A 126 -3.15 8.33 -3.19
C PRO A 126 -4.57 8.08 -3.70
#